data_AF-A0A378AG48-F1
#
_entry.id   AF-A0A378AG48-F1
#
_cell.length_a   1.000
_cell.length_b   1.000
_cell.length_c   1.000
_cell.angle_alpha   90.00
_cell.angle_beta   90.00
_cell.angle_gamma   90.00
#
_symmetry.space_group_name_H-M   'P 1'
#
loop_
_entity.id
_entity.type
_entity.pdbx_description
1 polymer ?
#
loop_
_entity_poly.entity_id
_entity_poly.type
_entity_poly.pdbx_seq_one_letter_code
_entity_poly.pdbx_strand_id
1 'polypeptide(L)'
;MHDIALHLHKAEERGEDLPIAITLGNDPIITLMGATPLKYDQSEYEMAGALRESPYPIATAPLTGFDVPWGSEVILEGVIEGRKREIEGPFGEFTGHYSGGRNMTVVRIDKVSYRSKPIFESLYLGMPWTEIDYLMGPATCVPAVSAAEGRISGSAGGQRHVHPWSAGDHLHQKTLRRFCPRGGPAGDDHSPRPRLCEDGDHG
;
A
#
# COMPACT_ATOMS: atom_id res chain seq x y z
N MET A 1 2.56 -17.12 -3.05
CA MET A 1 3.97 -16.69 -3.16
C MET A 1 3.94 -15.22 -3.49
N HIS A 2 4.71 -14.37 -2.82
CA HIS A 2 4.73 -12.93 -3.08
C HIS A 2 5.46 -12.62 -4.39
N ASP A 3 5.07 -11.55 -5.08
CA ASP A 3 5.58 -11.24 -6.43
C ASP A 3 7.08 -10.96 -6.44
N ILE A 4 7.59 -10.26 -5.42
CA ILE A 4 9.04 -10.04 -5.26
C ILE A 4 9.82 -11.36 -5.15
N ALA A 5 9.25 -12.37 -4.50
CA ALA A 5 9.89 -13.69 -4.37
C ALA A 5 9.93 -14.42 -5.71
N LEU A 6 8.90 -14.24 -6.56
CA LEU A 6 8.89 -14.78 -7.93
C LEU A 6 9.96 -14.09 -8.81
N HIS A 7 10.09 -12.77 -8.71
CA HIS A 7 11.11 -12.03 -9.44
C HIS A 7 12.53 -12.43 -9.02
N LEU A 8 12.74 -12.58 -7.71
CA LEU A 8 14.03 -12.99 -7.16
C LEU A 8 14.39 -14.41 -7.60
N HIS A 9 13.44 -15.34 -7.51
CA HIS A 9 13.68 -16.72 -7.93
C HIS A 9 14.10 -16.79 -9.41
N LYS A 10 13.42 -16.07 -10.29
CA LYS A 10 13.80 -15.99 -11.72
C LYS A 10 15.18 -15.38 -11.92
N ALA A 11 15.59 -14.39 -11.13
CA ALA A 11 16.92 -13.80 -11.21
C ALA A 11 18.00 -14.80 -10.76
N GLU A 12 17.74 -15.52 -9.67
CA GLU A 12 18.62 -16.58 -9.15
C GLU A 12 18.78 -17.74 -10.13
N GLU A 13 17.72 -18.16 -10.82
CA GLU A 13 17.78 -19.17 -11.88
C GLU A 13 18.71 -18.75 -13.04
N ARG A 14 18.82 -17.45 -13.30
CA ARG A 14 19.76 -16.88 -14.27
C ARG A 14 21.15 -16.62 -13.69
N GLY A 15 21.35 -16.82 -12.39
CA GLY A 15 22.60 -16.50 -11.70
C GLY A 15 22.86 -15.00 -11.55
N GLU A 16 21.82 -14.18 -11.66
CA GLU A 16 21.85 -12.72 -11.59
C GLU A 16 21.36 -12.22 -10.23
N ASP A 17 21.80 -11.02 -9.85
CA ASP A 17 21.16 -10.27 -8.76
C ASP A 17 19.88 -9.59 -9.27
N LEU A 18 18.92 -9.34 -8.37
CA LEU A 18 17.66 -8.69 -8.73
C LEU A 18 17.77 -7.17 -8.50
N PRO A 19 17.72 -6.32 -9.53
CA PRO A 19 17.68 -4.87 -9.33
C PRO A 19 16.39 -4.45 -8.63
N ILE A 20 16.49 -3.50 -7.70
CA ILE A 20 15.36 -2.98 -6.94
C ILE A 20 15.43 -1.46 -6.74
N ALA A 21 14.26 -0.86 -6.50
CA ALA A 21 14.13 0.48 -5.95
C ALA A 21 13.13 0.42 -4.79
N ILE A 22 13.56 0.84 -3.59
CA ILE A 22 12.73 0.94 -2.39
C ILE A 22 12.40 2.41 -2.18
N THR A 23 11.11 2.72 -2.06
CA THR A 23 10.62 4.10 -1.94
C THR A 23 9.96 4.28 -0.58
N LEU A 24 10.27 5.39 0.09
CA LEU A 24 9.83 5.69 1.44
C LEU A 24 9.22 7.10 1.51
N GLY A 25 8.25 7.27 2.39
CA GLY A 25 7.50 8.52 2.55
C GLY A 25 6.65 8.79 1.30
N ASN A 26 5.94 7.77 0.84
CA ASN A 26 5.13 7.87 -0.38
C ASN A 26 3.77 8.50 -0.11
N ASP A 27 3.06 8.87 -1.19
CA ASP A 27 1.65 9.22 -1.10
C ASP A 27 0.84 8.03 -0.51
N PRO A 28 -0.09 8.25 0.44
CA PRO A 28 -0.79 7.17 1.11
C PRO A 28 -1.55 6.22 0.18
N ILE A 29 -2.00 6.68 -1.00
CA ILE A 29 -2.75 5.85 -1.94
C ILE A 29 -1.84 4.75 -2.51
N ILE A 30 -0.60 5.08 -2.91
CA ILE A 30 0.30 4.05 -3.46
C ILE A 30 0.77 3.07 -2.39
N THR A 31 0.93 3.53 -1.14
CA THR A 31 1.23 2.64 -0.01
C THR A 31 0.09 1.66 0.23
N LEU A 32 -1.17 2.10 0.14
CA LEU A 32 -2.33 1.23 0.24
C LEU A 32 -2.43 0.25 -0.96
N MET A 33 -2.13 0.70 -2.17
CA MET A 33 -2.17 -0.16 -3.37
C MET A 33 -1.07 -1.20 -3.37
N GLY A 34 0.15 -0.85 -2.94
CA GLY A 34 1.26 -1.81 -2.77
C GLY A 34 0.98 -2.89 -1.71
N ALA A 35 0.09 -2.61 -0.77
CA ALA A 35 -0.41 -3.56 0.23
C ALA A 35 -1.60 -4.41 -0.26
N THR A 36 -2.25 -4.01 -1.35
CA THR A 36 -3.45 -4.66 -1.85
C THR A 36 -3.06 -5.90 -2.65
N PRO A 37 -3.67 -7.08 -2.40
CA PRO A 37 -3.30 -8.29 -3.12
C PRO A 37 -3.92 -8.26 -4.52
N LEU A 38 -3.16 -7.72 -5.47
CA LEU A 38 -3.52 -7.71 -6.88
C LEU A 38 -3.09 -9.00 -7.58
N LYS A 39 -3.56 -9.18 -8.81
CA LYS A 39 -3.02 -10.23 -9.68
C LYS A 39 -1.64 -9.80 -10.17
N TYR A 40 -0.78 -10.77 -10.44
CA TYR A 40 0.59 -10.55 -10.92
C TYR A 40 0.70 -9.69 -12.19
N ASP A 41 -0.34 -9.68 -13.04
CA ASP A 41 -0.42 -8.92 -14.29
C ASP A 41 -1.09 -7.55 -14.13
N GLN A 42 -1.48 -7.16 -12.91
CA GLN A 42 -2.12 -5.88 -12.63
C GLN A 42 -1.12 -4.91 -12.02
N SER A 43 -1.22 -3.63 -12.39
CA SER A 43 -0.35 -2.59 -11.86
C SER A 43 -0.98 -1.86 -10.68
N GLU A 44 -0.25 -1.75 -9.58
CA GLU A 44 -0.60 -0.94 -8.44
C GLU A 44 -0.68 0.55 -8.81
N TYR A 45 0.14 1.03 -9.75
CA TYR A 45 0.09 2.41 -10.24
C TYR A 45 -1.20 2.71 -11.02
N GLU A 46 -1.64 1.76 -11.86
CA GLU A 46 -2.92 1.91 -12.57
C GLU A 46 -4.10 1.92 -11.60
N MET A 47 -4.06 1.07 -10.57
CA MET A 47 -5.10 1.05 -9.54
C MET A 47 -5.09 2.32 -8.69
N ALA A 48 -3.90 2.81 -8.30
CA ALA A 48 -3.75 4.09 -7.62
C ALA A 48 -4.31 5.24 -8.47
N GLY A 49 -4.07 5.20 -9.78
CA GLY A 49 -4.61 6.17 -10.72
C GLY A 49 -6.13 6.10 -10.84
N ALA A 50 -6.70 4.89 -10.83
CA ALA A 50 -8.15 4.69 -10.83
C ALA A 50 -8.81 5.27 -9.56
N LEU A 51 -8.22 5.04 -8.39
CA LEU A 51 -8.71 5.62 -7.12
C LEU A 51 -8.59 7.15 -7.08
N ARG A 52 -7.58 7.70 -7.73
CA ARG A 52 -7.36 9.15 -7.85
C ARG A 52 -8.16 9.79 -8.98
N GLU A 53 -8.91 9.00 -9.76
CA GLU A 53 -9.59 9.44 -11.00
C GLU A 53 -8.66 10.14 -12.01
N SER A 54 -7.34 9.88 -11.92
CA SER A 54 -6.31 10.48 -12.77
C SER A 54 -5.02 9.65 -12.73
N PRO A 55 -4.21 9.61 -13.80
CA PRO A 55 -2.97 8.83 -13.82
C PRO A 55 -2.08 9.11 -12.61
N TYR A 56 -1.56 8.06 -11.96
CA TYR A 56 -0.67 8.22 -10.82
C TYR A 56 0.67 8.83 -11.28
N PRO A 57 1.21 9.85 -10.59
CA PRO A 57 2.40 10.54 -11.05
C PRO A 57 3.64 9.73 -10.67
N ILE A 58 4.41 9.35 -11.68
CA ILE A 58 5.65 8.59 -11.54
C ILE A 58 6.86 9.43 -11.94
N ALA A 59 8.03 9.05 -11.43
CA ALA A 59 9.33 9.54 -11.83
C ALA A 59 10.23 8.36 -12.20
N THR A 60 11.30 8.60 -12.93
CA THR A 60 12.29 7.57 -13.28
C THR A 60 13.43 7.59 -12.29
N ALA A 61 13.70 6.43 -11.67
CA ALA A 61 14.79 6.23 -10.74
C ALA A 61 16.15 6.38 -11.45
N PRO A 62 17.07 7.21 -10.95
CA PRO A 62 18.23 7.65 -11.73
C PRO A 62 19.35 6.61 -11.87
N LEU A 63 19.36 5.53 -11.09
CA LEU A 63 20.31 4.41 -11.24
C LEU A 63 19.66 3.24 -11.98
N THR A 64 18.48 2.79 -11.54
CA THR A 64 17.86 1.58 -12.10
C THR A 64 17.01 1.83 -13.33
N GLY A 65 16.56 3.07 -13.55
CA GLY A 65 15.61 3.43 -14.61
C GLY A 65 14.18 2.97 -14.32
N PHE A 66 13.87 2.54 -13.10
CA PHE A 66 12.53 2.08 -12.73
C PHE A 66 11.55 3.23 -12.51
N ASP A 67 10.27 2.95 -12.77
CA ASP A 67 9.19 3.85 -12.39
C ASP A 67 8.98 3.83 -10.88
N VAL A 68 9.16 4.97 -10.24
CA VAL A 68 8.98 5.21 -8.81
C VAL A 68 7.92 6.28 -8.57
N PRO A 69 7.26 6.34 -7.40
CA PRO A 69 6.33 7.41 -7.09
C PRO A 69 7.04 8.77 -7.16
N TRP A 70 6.50 9.73 -7.92
CA TRP A 70 7.09 11.07 -8.03
C TRP A 70 7.18 11.79 -6.67
N GLY A 71 6.26 11.42 -5.76
CA GLY A 71 6.12 12.01 -4.43
C GLY A 71 7.09 11.49 -3.37
N SER A 72 7.92 10.47 -3.64
CA SER A 72 8.75 9.82 -2.62
C SER A 72 9.71 10.79 -1.92
N GLU A 73 9.82 10.64 -0.59
CA GLU A 73 10.74 11.40 0.23
C GLU A 73 12.17 10.86 0.14
N VAL A 74 12.30 9.53 0.07
CA VAL A 74 13.58 8.82 -0.08
C VAL A 74 13.42 7.65 -1.05
N ILE A 75 14.41 7.45 -1.91
CA ILE A 75 14.53 6.32 -2.84
C ILE A 75 15.88 5.64 -2.59
N LEU A 76 15.85 4.33 -2.33
CA LEU A 76 17.02 3.48 -2.17
C LEU A 76 17.11 2.55 -3.38
N GLU A 77 18.13 2.72 -4.21
CA GLU A 77 18.34 1.95 -5.43
C GLU A 77 19.52 0.99 -5.25
N GLY A 78 19.40 -0.22 -5.78
CA GLY A 78 20.45 -1.22 -5.67
C GLY A 78 19.99 -2.58 -6.15
N VAL A 79 20.46 -3.63 -5.47
CA VAL A 79 20.14 -5.02 -5.83
C VAL A 79 19.86 -5.89 -4.61
N ILE A 80 19.02 -6.90 -4.78
CA ILE A 80 18.97 -8.07 -3.90
C ILE A 80 20.04 -9.05 -4.36
N GLU A 81 21.00 -9.35 -3.48
CA GLU A 81 22.08 -10.30 -3.75
C GLU A 81 21.52 -11.73 -3.78
N GLY A 82 21.35 -12.31 -4.98
CA GLY A 82 20.53 -13.51 -5.19
C GLY A 82 21.02 -14.74 -4.41
N ARG A 83 22.32 -14.90 -4.23
CA ARG A 83 22.90 -16.09 -3.57
C ARG A 83 23.42 -15.85 -2.16
N LYS A 84 23.15 -14.66 -1.62
CA LYS A 84 23.61 -14.29 -0.28
C LYS A 84 22.42 -14.20 0.67
N ARG A 85 22.58 -14.82 1.83
CA ARG A 85 21.60 -14.80 2.91
C ARG A 85 22.31 -14.55 4.22
N GLU A 86 21.70 -13.74 5.07
CA GLU A 86 22.18 -13.44 6.41
C GLU A 86 21.03 -13.61 7.41
N ILE A 87 21.37 -13.84 8.68
CA ILE A 87 20.36 -13.95 9.74
C ILE A 87 19.79 -12.55 10.00
N GLU A 88 18.48 -12.41 9.83
CA GLU A 88 17.69 -11.21 10.15
C GLU A 88 16.71 -11.54 11.29
N GLY A 89 16.40 -10.55 12.12
CA GLY A 89 15.54 -10.67 13.30
C GLY A 89 16.31 -10.74 14.63
N PRO A 90 15.62 -10.91 15.77
CA PRO A 90 14.17 -11.14 15.89
C PRO A 90 13.34 -9.90 15.54
N PHE A 91 12.12 -10.10 15.04
CA PHE A 91 11.24 -9.02 14.59
C PHE A 91 9.88 -9.06 15.33
N GLY A 92 9.32 -7.90 15.64
CA GLY A 92 8.00 -7.79 16.26
C GLY A 92 6.90 -8.05 15.22
N GLU A 93 6.09 -9.07 15.44
CA GLU A 93 4.98 -9.42 14.56
C GLU A 93 3.69 -8.70 14.97
N PHE A 94 2.83 -8.44 13.99
CA PHE A 94 1.50 -7.82 14.20
C PHE A 94 0.57 -8.61 15.13
N THR A 95 0.90 -9.87 15.40
CA THR A 95 0.19 -10.70 16.38
C THR A 95 0.58 -10.37 17.83
N GLY A 96 1.48 -9.42 18.06
CA GLY A 96 1.97 -9.04 19.39
C GLY A 96 3.12 -9.89 19.93
N HIS A 97 3.70 -10.77 19.11
CA HIS A 97 4.79 -11.68 19.50
C HIS A 97 6.06 -11.39 18.71
N TYR A 98 7.24 -11.77 19.23
CA TYR A 98 8.47 -11.72 18.45
C TYR A 98 8.66 -13.01 17.65
N SER A 99 8.98 -12.87 16.36
CA SER A 99 9.49 -13.98 15.54
C SER A 99 10.99 -14.17 15.76
N GLY A 100 11.44 -15.43 15.70
CA GLY A 100 12.86 -15.76 15.77
C GLY A 100 13.60 -15.39 14.48
N GLY A 101 14.94 -15.41 14.53
CA GLY A 101 15.75 -15.05 13.38
C GLY A 101 15.63 -16.03 12.20
N ARG A 102 15.71 -15.51 10.97
CA ARG A 102 15.63 -16.29 9.72
C ARG A 102 16.72 -15.84 8.75
N ASN A 103 17.16 -16.75 7.89
CA ASN A 103 18.05 -16.41 6.79
C ASN A 103 17.26 -15.64 5.73
N MET A 104 17.53 -14.34 5.62
CA MET A 104 16.86 -13.41 4.71
C MET A 104 17.84 -12.91 3.63
N THR A 105 17.29 -12.40 2.53
CA THR A 105 18.06 -11.84 1.42
C THR A 105 18.81 -10.58 1.83
N VAL A 106 20.03 -10.39 1.30
CA VAL A 106 20.79 -9.17 1.52
C VAL A 106 20.46 -8.16 0.42
N VAL A 107 20.11 -6.95 0.84
CA VAL A 107 19.92 -5.81 -0.05
C VAL A 107 21.19 -4.96 -0.02
N ARG A 108 21.85 -4.82 -1.17
CA ARG A 108 22.96 -3.88 -1.35
C ARG A 108 22.44 -2.60 -1.98
N ILE A 109 22.58 -1.49 -1.27
CA ILE A 109 22.17 -0.16 -1.75
C ILE A 109 23.34 0.54 -2.41
N ASP A 110 23.13 0.96 -3.66
CA ASP A 110 24.12 1.57 -4.53
C ASP A 110 23.91 3.07 -4.67
N LYS A 111 22.67 3.53 -4.53
CA LYS A 111 22.33 4.95 -4.58
C LYS A 111 21.18 5.27 -3.65
N VAL A 112 21.28 6.43 -3.01
CA VAL A 112 20.22 7.01 -2.20
C VAL A 112 19.89 8.38 -2.78
N SER A 113 18.63 8.57 -3.16
CA SER A 113 18.09 9.85 -3.64
C SER A 113 17.04 10.33 -2.64
N TYR A 114 17.03 11.62 -2.30
CA TYR A 114 16.12 12.14 -1.27
C TYR A 114 15.79 13.62 -1.51
N ARG A 115 14.64 14.07 -0.97
CA ARG A 115 14.24 15.48 -0.96
C ARG A 115 15.08 16.31 0.01
N SER A 116 15.13 17.63 -0.15
CA SER A 116 15.98 18.51 0.68
C SER A 116 15.74 18.42 2.19
N LYS A 117 14.52 18.06 2.63
CA LYS A 117 14.15 17.83 4.02
C LYS A 117 13.26 16.58 4.09
N PRO A 118 13.84 15.38 3.99
CA PRO A 118 13.06 14.17 3.78
C PRO A 118 12.33 13.79 5.06
N ILE A 119 11.09 13.34 4.91
CA ILE A 119 10.33 12.71 5.99
C ILE A 119 10.58 11.20 5.93
N PHE A 120 11.08 10.63 7.03
CA PHE A 120 11.24 9.20 7.16
C PHE A 120 10.04 8.62 7.90
N GLU A 121 9.22 7.84 7.21
CA GLU A 121 8.13 7.10 7.83
C GLU A 121 8.68 5.87 8.56
N SER A 122 8.21 5.66 9.78
CA SER A 122 8.53 4.49 10.59
C SER A 122 7.24 3.91 11.11
N LEU A 123 7.11 2.59 11.06
CA LEU A 123 5.94 1.88 11.53
C LEU A 123 6.30 1.12 12.79
N TYR A 124 5.45 1.24 13.80
CA TYR A 124 5.56 0.44 15.00
C TYR A 124 4.75 -0.84 14.83
N LEU A 125 5.36 -1.98 15.12
CA LEU A 125 4.71 -3.28 15.03
C LEU A 125 4.67 -3.94 16.41
N GLY A 126 3.53 -4.52 16.75
CA GLY A 126 3.30 -5.14 18.04
C GLY A 126 1.84 -5.50 18.26
N MET A 127 1.36 -5.37 19.49
CA MET A 127 -0.05 -5.61 19.80
C MET A 127 -0.94 -4.57 19.12
N PRO A 128 -2.04 -5.00 18.47
CA PRO A 128 -3.03 -4.08 17.91
C PRO A 128 -3.55 -3.07 18.95
N TRP A 129 -3.90 -1.84 18.55
CA TRP A 129 -4.02 -1.36 17.17
C TRP A 129 -2.77 -0.57 16.72
N THR A 130 -2.20 -0.96 15.59
CA THR A 130 -1.03 -0.33 14.94
C THR A 130 -1.33 0.03 13.49
N GLU A 131 -0.41 0.70 12.81
CA GLU A 131 -0.58 1.13 11.43
C GLU A 131 -0.89 -0.04 10.48
N ILE A 132 -0.35 -1.23 10.74
CA ILE A 132 -0.63 -2.42 9.92
C ILE A 132 -2.11 -2.82 9.98
N ASP A 133 -2.77 -2.68 11.14
CA ASP A 133 -4.18 -3.04 11.31
C ASP A 133 -5.09 -2.10 10.51
N TYR A 134 -4.70 -0.82 10.41
CA TYR A 134 -5.44 0.20 9.67
C TYR A 134 -5.14 0.22 8.18
N LEU A 135 -3.94 -0.17 7.74
CA LEU A 135 -3.54 -0.15 6.34
C LEU A 135 -3.78 -1.51 5.65
N MET A 136 -3.26 -2.60 6.23
CA MET A 136 -3.37 -3.95 5.63
C MET A 136 -4.73 -4.60 5.89
N GLY A 137 -5.32 -4.38 7.07
CA GLY A 137 -6.60 -4.97 7.45
C GLY A 137 -7.71 -4.69 6.43
N PRO A 138 -7.99 -3.41 6.09
CA PRO A 138 -8.99 -3.08 5.08
C PRO A 138 -8.64 -3.58 3.67
N ALA A 139 -7.36 -3.48 3.27
CA ALA A 139 -6.90 -3.88 1.94
C ALA A 139 -7.14 -5.38 1.67
N THR A 140 -7.00 -6.22 2.69
CA THR A 140 -7.23 -7.67 2.59
C THR A 140 -8.71 -8.05 2.67
N CYS A 141 -9.55 -7.24 3.31
CA CYS A 141 -10.99 -7.51 3.42
C CYS A 141 -11.72 -7.40 2.08
N VAL A 142 -11.35 -6.45 1.22
CA VAL A 142 -12.06 -6.20 -0.06
C VAL A 142 -11.99 -7.42 -1.01
N PRO A 143 -10.82 -8.00 -1.28
CA PRO A 143 -10.72 -9.24 -2.07
C PRO A 143 -11.43 -10.42 -1.40
N ALA A 144 -11.41 -10.50 -0.07
CA ALA A 144 -12.10 -11.57 0.67
C ALA A 144 -13.63 -11.48 0.50
N VAL A 145 -14.21 -10.27 0.56
CA VAL A 145 -15.63 -10.03 0.24
C VAL A 145 -15.90 -10.43 -1.20
N SER A 146 -15.13 -9.91 -2.17
CA SER A 146 -15.35 -10.20 -3.59
C SER A 146 -15.27 -11.70 -3.91
N ALA A 147 -14.32 -12.42 -3.30
CA ALA A 147 -14.20 -13.87 -3.44
C ALA A 147 -15.39 -14.63 -2.82
N ALA A 148 -15.90 -14.16 -1.67
CA ALA A 148 -17.09 -14.71 -1.05
C ALA A 148 -18.35 -14.45 -1.90
N GLU A 149 -18.43 -13.29 -2.55
CA GLU A 149 -19.54 -12.96 -3.45
C GLU A 149 -19.49 -13.75 -4.76
N GLY A 150 -18.30 -13.92 -5.36
CA GLY A 150 -18.10 -14.69 -6.60
C GLY A 150 -18.39 -16.19 -6.46
N ARG A 151 -18.22 -16.76 -5.26
CA ARG A 151 -18.54 -18.18 -4.97
C ARG A 151 -20.03 -18.44 -4.72
N ILE A 152 -20.82 -17.40 -4.51
CA ILE A 152 -22.23 -17.50 -4.08
C ILE A 152 -23.12 -16.71 -5.07
N SER A 153 -22.86 -16.85 -6.36
CA SER A 153 -23.66 -16.25 -7.45
C SER A 153 -25.08 -16.85 -7.60
N GLY A 154 -25.63 -17.44 -6.52
CA GLY A 154 -26.95 -18.06 -6.48
C GLY A 154 -27.82 -17.71 -5.27
N SER A 155 -27.39 -16.87 -4.32
CA SER A 155 -28.25 -16.50 -3.17
C SER A 155 -28.38 -14.99 -2.99
N ALA A 156 -29.62 -14.59 -2.67
CA ALA A 156 -30.17 -13.24 -2.74
C ALA A 156 -29.34 -12.14 -2.07
N GLY A 157 -29.40 -10.95 -2.67
CA GLY A 157 -28.67 -9.74 -2.28
C GLY A 157 -28.96 -9.25 -0.86
N GLY A 158 -28.00 -9.47 0.03
CA GLY A 158 -27.79 -8.70 1.26
C GLY A 158 -26.40 -8.06 1.22
N GLN A 159 -26.27 -6.83 1.70
CA GLN A 159 -24.95 -6.21 1.91
C GLN A 159 -24.15 -7.08 2.87
N ARG A 160 -23.01 -7.60 2.40
CA ARG A 160 -22.10 -8.42 3.20
C ARG A 160 -20.89 -7.60 3.56
N HIS A 161 -20.56 -7.58 4.85
CA HIS A 161 -19.40 -6.88 5.39
C HIS A 161 -18.44 -7.92 5.95
N VAL A 162 -17.16 -7.82 5.57
CA VAL A 162 -16.06 -8.52 6.24
C VAL A 162 -15.23 -7.44 6.90
N HIS A 163 -15.05 -7.57 8.21
CA HIS A 163 -14.14 -6.73 8.99
C HIS A 163 -12.90 -7.56 9.33
N PRO A 164 -11.71 -6.94 9.41
CA PRO A 164 -10.44 -7.65 9.59
C PRO A 164 -10.33 -8.41 10.92
N TRP A 165 -11.30 -8.25 11.84
CA TRP A 165 -11.40 -9.03 13.07
C TRP A 165 -12.85 -9.40 13.41
N SER A 166 -13.11 -10.70 13.58
CA SER A 166 -14.31 -11.29 14.18
C SER A 166 -13.90 -12.46 15.09
N ALA A 167 -13.30 -12.16 16.23
CA ALA A 167 -13.11 -13.14 17.30
C ALA A 167 -13.09 -12.46 18.68
N GLY A 168 -14.28 -12.09 19.15
CA GLY A 168 -14.54 -11.89 20.58
C GLY A 168 -14.10 -10.56 21.14
N ASP A 169 -14.97 -9.55 21.05
CA ASP A 169 -15.22 -8.65 22.16
C ASP A 169 -16.66 -8.12 22.07
N HIS A 170 -17.45 -8.50 23.07
CA HIS A 170 -18.78 -8.06 23.45
C HIS A 170 -19.79 -7.64 22.36
N LEU A 171 -20.73 -8.57 22.14
CA LEU A 171 -22.08 -8.38 21.61
C LEU A 171 -22.73 -7.07 22.13
N HIS A 172 -22.65 -6.01 21.34
CA HIS A 172 -23.63 -4.94 21.33
C HIS A 172 -24.15 -4.81 19.90
N GLN A 173 -25.12 -5.66 19.55
CA GLN A 173 -25.94 -5.48 18.37
C GLN A 173 -26.74 -4.18 18.52
N LYS A 174 -26.19 -3.06 18.07
CA LYS A 174 -27.01 -1.91 17.68
C LYS A 174 -27.41 -2.10 16.23
N THR A 175 -28.61 -2.63 16.06
CA THR A 175 -29.36 -2.67 14.81
C THR A 175 -29.46 -1.25 14.25
N LEU A 176 -28.58 -0.87 13.32
CA LEU A 176 -28.71 0.36 12.55
C LEU A 176 -29.90 0.20 11.61
N ARG A 177 -31.05 0.70 12.06
CA ARG A 177 -32.23 0.91 11.21
C ARG A 177 -31.82 1.81 10.04
N ARG A 178 -32.14 1.35 8.83
CA ARG A 178 -32.05 2.11 7.57
C ARG A 178 -32.46 3.57 7.77
N PHE A 179 -31.52 4.49 7.65
CA PHE A 179 -31.84 5.89 7.40
C PHE A 179 -31.94 6.06 5.88
N CYS A 180 -33.18 6.14 5.40
CA CYS A 180 -33.49 6.53 4.04
C CYS A 180 -33.34 8.05 3.95
N PRO A 181 -32.46 8.62 3.10
CA PRO A 181 -32.47 10.05 2.86
C PRO A 181 -33.66 10.38 1.95
N ARG A 182 -34.66 11.08 2.50
CA ARG A 182 -35.69 11.76 1.72
C ARG A 182 -35.01 12.85 0.89
N GLY A 183 -35.27 12.85 -0.41
CA GLY A 183 -34.80 13.88 -1.34
C GLY A 183 -35.36 15.27 -1.03
N GLY A 184 -34.53 16.27 -1.35
CA GLY A 184 -34.83 17.69 -1.43
C GLY A 184 -33.80 18.33 -2.39
N PRO A 185 -34.16 19.42 -3.10
CA PRO A 185 -33.68 19.68 -4.46
C PRO A 185 -32.32 20.40 -4.53
N ALA A 186 -31.70 20.27 -5.70
CA ALA A 186 -30.47 20.92 -6.12
C ALA A 186 -30.58 22.46 -6.03
N GLY A 187 -29.55 23.08 -5.45
CA GLY A 187 -29.34 24.52 -5.47
C GLY A 187 -27.93 24.79 -6.02
N ASP A 188 -27.89 25.62 -7.06
CA ASP A 188 -26.69 26.11 -7.70
C ASP A 188 -25.88 26.99 -6.75
N ASP A 189 -24.57 26.73 -6.60
CA ASP A 189 -23.64 27.69 -6.04
C ASP A 189 -22.32 27.67 -6.83
N HIS A 190 -22.18 28.69 -7.69
CA HIS A 190 -20.94 29.05 -8.35
C HIS A 190 -20.01 29.72 -7.34
N SER A 191 -19.01 28.99 -6.85
CA SER A 191 -17.88 29.57 -6.12
C SER A 191 -16.55 29.31 -6.86
N PRO A 192 -15.64 30.30 -6.93
CA PRO A 192 -14.51 30.31 -7.85
C PRO A 192 -13.35 29.42 -7.37
N ARG A 193 -12.70 28.74 -8.32
CA ARG A 193 -11.52 27.88 -8.09
C ARG A 193 -10.35 28.72 -7.54
N PRO A 194 -9.61 28.26 -6.52
CA PRO A 194 -8.39 28.92 -6.08
C PRO A 194 -7.29 28.76 -7.15
N ARG A 195 -6.73 29.89 -7.59
CA ARG A 195 -5.51 29.96 -8.41
C ARG A 195 -4.30 29.93 -7.49
N LEU A 196 -3.25 29.25 -7.93
CA LEU A 196 -1.90 29.36 -7.37
C LEU A 196 -1.41 30.80 -7.57
N CYS A 197 -0.89 31.42 -6.51
CA CYS A 197 -0.18 32.69 -6.60
C CYS A 197 1.16 32.46 -7.31
N GLU A 198 1.47 33.30 -8.30
CA GLU A 198 2.80 33.41 -8.89
C GLU A 198 3.59 34.50 -8.14
N ASP A 199 4.88 34.24 -7.92
CA ASP A 199 5.80 35.16 -7.24
C ASP A 199 5.91 36.48 -8.02
N GLY A 200 5.43 37.59 -7.44
CA GLY A 200 5.54 38.89 -8.08
C GLY A 200 4.94 40.13 -7.39
N ASP A 201 4.06 40.01 -6.39
CA ASP A 201 3.46 41.18 -5.72
C ASP A 201 4.10 41.44 -4.34
N HIS A 202 5.19 42.20 -4.35
CA HIS A 202 5.64 42.99 -3.22
C HIS A 202 5.41 44.48 -3.54
N GLY A 203 4.49 45.10 -2.82
CA GLY A 203 4.21 46.54 -2.83
C GLY A 203 3.32 46.94 -1.67
#